data_AF-A0A2E1P031-F1
#
_entry.id   AF-A0A2E1P031-F1
#
_cell.length_a   1.000
_cell.length_b   1.000
_cell.length_c   1.000
_cell.angle_alpha   90.00
_cell.angle_beta   90.00
_cell.angle_gamma   90.00
#
_symmetry.space_group_name_H-M   'P 1'
#
loop_
_entity.id
_entity.type
_entity.pdbx_description
1 polymer ?
#
loop_
_entity_poly.entity_id
_entity_poly.type
_entity_poly.pdbx_seq_one_letter_code
_entity_poly.pdbx_strand_id
1 'polypeptide(L)'
;MIEAALRALTSVEGVQTVHFLEKDGFVIYTHGKEPGEDPSMTMTRWQTLIQTAEEKAMITLVMEHGYVILHPVETRMLVVKCTRMANLGAVRTAIQEVNWPA
;
A
#
# COMPACT_ATOMS: atom_id res chain seq x y z
N MET A 1 16.82 4.70 5.45
CA MET A 1 16.22 3.36 5.55
C MET A 1 14.73 3.50 5.32
N ILE A 2 14.16 2.70 4.41
CA ILE A 2 12.77 2.82 3.96
C ILE A 2 11.76 2.60 5.10
N GLU A 3 12.13 1.79 6.09
CA GLU A 3 11.38 1.52 7.31
C GLU A 3 11.12 2.78 8.14
N ALA A 4 12.07 3.72 8.15
CA ALA A 4 11.93 4.98 8.87
C ALA A 4 10.94 5.91 8.15
N ALA A 5 11.01 5.96 6.82
CA ALA A 5 10.11 6.75 5.98
C ALA A 5 8.66 6.27 6.11
N LEU A 6 8.45 4.95 6.15
CA LEU A 6 7.12 4.34 6.22
C LEU A 6 6.57 4.20 7.65
N ARG A 7 7.34 4.55 8.68
CA ARG A 7 6.92 4.39 10.09
C ARG A 7 5.64 5.15 10.41
N ALA A 8 5.51 6.38 9.93
CA ALA A 8 4.32 7.19 10.17
C ALA A 8 3.07 6.50 9.61
N LEU A 9 3.17 5.97 8.39
CA LEU A 9 2.09 5.23 7.72
C LEU A 9 1.75 3.92 8.43
N THR A 10 2.75 3.11 8.78
CA THR A 10 2.51 1.80 9.45
C THR A 10 1.99 1.95 10.88
N SER A 11 2.10 3.14 11.47
CA SER A 11 1.58 3.44 12.82
C SER A 11 0.16 4.00 12.81
N VAL A 12 -0.45 4.24 11.63
CA VAL A 12 -1.83 4.73 11.56
C VAL A 12 -2.79 3.63 11.98
N GLU A 13 -3.68 3.93 12.93
CA GLU A 13 -4.70 2.98 13.38
C GLU A 13 -5.59 2.50 12.22
N GLY A 14 -5.75 1.19 12.12
CA GLY A 14 -6.52 0.55 11.06
C GLY A 14 -5.71 0.21 9.81
N VAL A 15 -4.44 0.59 9.69
CA VAL A 15 -3.54 0.04 8.67
C VAL A 15 -3.18 -1.41 9.04
N GLN A 16 -3.38 -2.34 8.11
CA GLN A 16 -3.13 -3.77 8.30
C GLN A 16 -1.84 -4.21 7.64
N THR A 17 -1.65 -3.84 6.37
CA THR A 17 -0.45 -4.17 5.60
C THR A 17 -0.03 -2.98 4.74
N VAL A 18 1.28 -2.90 4.54
CA VAL A 18 1.91 -1.94 3.61
C VAL A 18 2.89 -2.71 2.75
N HIS A 19 2.72 -2.62 1.44
CA HIS A 19 3.66 -3.18 0.47
C HIS A 19 4.20 -2.07 -0.41
N PHE A 20 5.52 -2.06 -0.59
CA PHE A 20 6.18 -1.20 -1.56
C PHE A 20 6.88 -2.08 -2.58
N LEU A 21 6.51 -1.92 -3.84
CA LEU A 21 6.90 -2.85 -4.89
C LEU A 21 7.13 -2.15 -6.23
N GLU A 22 7.93 -2.78 -7.09
CA GLU A 22 8.13 -2.34 -8.46
C GLU A 22 7.01 -2.82 -9.39
N LYS A 23 6.86 -2.21 -10.57
CA LYS A 23 5.81 -2.58 -11.55
C LYS A 23 5.90 -4.04 -12.00
N ASP A 24 7.07 -4.67 -11.92
CA ASP A 24 7.29 -6.07 -12.26
C ASP A 24 6.93 -7.05 -11.12
N GLY A 25 6.49 -6.53 -9.97
CA GLY A 25 6.15 -7.31 -8.77
C GLY A 25 7.32 -7.59 -7.84
N PHE A 26 8.49 -6.96 -8.02
CA PHE A 26 9.55 -7.06 -7.02
C PHE A 26 9.17 -6.34 -5.72
N VAL A 27 9.17 -7.04 -4.58
CA VAL A 27 8.86 -6.45 -3.25
C VAL A 27 10.10 -5.78 -2.67
N ILE A 28 10.03 -4.47 -2.47
CA ILE A 28 11.08 -3.69 -1.80
C ILE A 28 10.84 -3.66 -0.29
N TYR A 29 9.59 -3.55 0.13
CA TYR A 29 9.23 -3.50 1.55
C TYR A 29 7.88 -4.14 1.81
N THR A 30 7.76 -4.78 2.96
CA THR A 30 6.50 -5.33 3.47
C THR A 30 6.37 -5.04 4.97
N HIS A 31 5.16 -4.65 5.37
CA HIS A 31 4.75 -4.50 6.77
C HIS A 31 3.43 -5.21 6.99
N GLY A 32 3.26 -5.75 8.20
CA GLY A 32 2.10 -6.53 8.57
C GLY A 32 2.16 -7.93 7.98
N LYS A 33 1.20 -8.77 8.38
CA LYS A 33 1.05 -10.12 7.86
C LYS A 33 -0.43 -10.38 7.64
N GLU A 34 -0.78 -10.79 6.44
CA GLU A 34 -2.13 -11.25 6.15
C GLU A 34 -2.22 -12.74 6.58
N PRO A 35 -3.11 -13.11 7.53
CA PRO A 35 -3.22 -14.49 7.95
C PRO A 35 -3.75 -15.37 6.81
N GLY A 36 -2.99 -16.40 6.42
CA GLY A 36 -3.46 -17.43 5.49
C GLY A 36 -3.36 -17.09 4.00
N GLU A 37 -2.75 -15.96 3.62
CA GLU A 37 -2.57 -15.61 2.21
C GLU A 37 -1.17 -16.01 1.71
N ASP A 38 -1.13 -16.69 0.56
CA ASP A 38 0.11 -16.97 -0.16
C ASP A 38 0.67 -15.64 -0.70
N PRO A 39 1.93 -15.27 -0.38
CA PRO A 39 2.56 -14.06 -0.89
C PRO A 39 2.52 -13.93 -2.42
N SER A 40 2.57 -15.06 -3.14
CA SER A 40 2.54 -15.10 -4.61
C SER A 40 1.18 -14.70 -5.20
N MET A 41 0.08 -15.15 -4.59
CA MET A 41 -1.28 -14.78 -5.00
C MET A 41 -1.57 -13.31 -4.70
N THR A 42 -1.12 -12.83 -3.54
CA THR A 42 -1.23 -11.43 -3.11
C THR A 42 -0.54 -10.51 -4.12
N MET A 43 0.66 -10.87 -4.57
CA MET A 43 1.41 -10.11 -5.56
C MET A 43 0.73 -10.06 -6.94
N THR A 44 0.23 -11.20 -7.42
CA THR A 44 -0.46 -11.28 -8.73
C THR A 44 -1.69 -10.37 -8.75
N ARG A 45 -2.41 -10.28 -7.62
CA ARG A 45 -3.56 -9.38 -7.46
C ARG A 45 -3.13 -7.92 -7.52
N TRP A 46 -2.04 -7.54 -6.85
CA TRP A 46 -1.52 -6.18 -6.91
C TRP A 46 -1.08 -5.80 -8.32
N GLN A 47 -0.30 -6.64 -9.00
CA GLN A 47 0.11 -6.38 -10.39
C GLN A 47 -1.10 -6.11 -11.32
N THR A 48 -2.15 -6.91 -11.21
CA THR A 48 -3.37 -6.75 -12.02
C THR A 48 -4.04 -5.39 -11.75
N LEU A 49 -4.10 -4.97 -10.47
CA LEU A 49 -4.69 -3.68 -10.09
C LEU A 49 -3.82 -2.49 -10.50
N ILE A 50 -2.50 -2.65 -10.50
CA ILE A 50 -1.55 -1.62 -10.91
C ILE A 50 -1.61 -1.40 -12.42
N GLN A 51 -1.72 -2.48 -13.21
CA GLN A 51 -1.86 -2.39 -14.66
C GLN A 51 -3.15 -1.70 -15.10
N THR A 52 -4.18 -1.71 -14.25
CA THR A 52 -5.47 -1.07 -14.51
C THR A 52 -5.58 0.34 -13.89
N ALA A 53 -4.64 0.71 -13.03
CA ALA A 53 -4.56 2.03 -12.40
C ALA A 53 -3.95 3.07 -13.35
N GLU A 54 -4.56 4.26 -13.45
CA GLU A 54 -3.92 5.40 -14.10
C GLU A 54 -2.62 5.77 -13.36
N GLU A 55 -1.51 5.91 -14.11
CA GLU A 55 -0.15 6.01 -13.55
C GLU A 55 0.10 7.17 -12.57
N LYS A 56 -0.83 8.13 -12.46
CA LYS A 56 -0.63 9.36 -11.69
C LYS A 56 -1.64 9.57 -10.56
N ALA A 57 -2.63 8.71 -10.42
CA ALA A 57 -3.70 8.91 -9.43
C ALA A 57 -3.54 7.95 -8.24
N MET A 58 -3.77 8.49 -7.04
CA MET A 58 -4.01 7.64 -5.87
C MET A 58 -5.41 7.04 -5.99
N ILE A 59 -5.50 5.71 -6.00
CA ILE A 59 -6.77 4.97 -6.10
C ILE A 59 -7.11 4.35 -4.75
N THR A 60 -8.39 4.39 -4.38
CA THR A 60 -8.90 3.65 -3.22
C THR A 60 -9.97 2.67 -3.69
N LEU A 61 -9.72 1.40 -3.47
CA LEU A 61 -10.66 0.31 -3.69
C LEU A 61 -11.43 0.08 -2.40
N VAL A 62 -12.75 0.11 -2.50
CA VAL A 62 -13.66 -0.23 -1.38
C VAL A 62 -13.95 -1.71 -1.44
N MET A 63 -13.55 -2.43 -0.40
CA MET A 63 -13.68 -3.88 -0.28
C MET A 63 -14.67 -4.22 0.85
N GLU A 64 -15.15 -5.47 0.89
CA GLU A 64 -16.10 -5.92 1.91
C GLU A 64 -15.58 -5.72 3.35
N HIS A 65 -14.29 -6.01 3.57
CA HIS A 65 -13.64 -5.98 4.88
C HIS A 65 -12.75 -4.75 5.12
N GLY A 66 -12.77 -3.75 4.22
CA GLY A 66 -11.97 -2.55 4.38
C GLY A 66 -11.60 -1.90 3.06
N TYR A 67 -10.39 -1.37 3.00
CA TYR A 67 -9.93 -0.55 1.89
C TYR A 67 -8.56 -0.98 1.42
N VAL A 68 -8.31 -0.84 0.11
CA VAL A 68 -6.97 -0.91 -0.46
C VAL A 68 -6.67 0.42 -1.11
N ILE A 69 -5.56 1.05 -0.74
CA ILE A 69 -5.08 2.27 -1.36
C ILE A 69 -3.85 1.92 -2.21
N LEU A 70 -3.89 2.35 -3.48
CA LEU A 70 -2.78 2.27 -4.42
C LEU A 70 -2.27 3.70 -4.63
N HIS A 71 -1.00 3.95 -4.31
CA HIS A 71 -0.39 5.26 -4.49
C HIS A 71 0.92 5.17 -5.31
N PRO A 72 0.97 5.74 -6.52
CA PRO A 72 2.15 5.67 -7.39
C PRO A 72 3.27 6.53 -6.84
N VAL A 73 4.48 5.98 -6.80
CA VAL A 73 5.71 6.61 -6.31
C VAL A 73 6.78 6.42 -7.37
N GLU A 74 6.92 7.38 -8.27
CA GLU A 74 7.80 7.27 -9.46
C GLU A 74 7.51 5.99 -10.28
N THR A 75 8.46 5.07 -10.36
CA THR A 75 8.33 3.76 -11.05
C THR A 75 7.78 2.65 -10.16
N ARG A 76 7.49 2.95 -8.90
CA ARG A 76 7.10 2.01 -7.85
C ARG A 76 5.65 2.24 -7.42
N MET A 77 5.13 1.26 -6.69
CA MET A 77 3.78 1.25 -6.17
C MET A 77 3.79 1.08 -4.66
N LEU A 78 3.10 1.97 -3.96
CA LEU A 78 2.71 1.75 -2.57
C LEU A 78 1.30 1.18 -2.52
N VAL A 79 1.14 0.05 -1.84
CA VAL A 79 -0.13 -0.61 -1.58
C VAL A 79 -0.38 -0.61 -0.07
N VAL A 80 -1.50 -0.06 0.35
CA VAL A 80 -1.88 0.04 1.76
C VAL A 80 -3.24 -0.61 1.97
N LYS A 81 -3.28 -1.66 2.78
CA LYS A 81 -4.54 -2.30 3.19
C LYS A 81 -4.97 -1.76 4.55
N CYS A 82 -6.24 -1.37 4.63
CA CYS A 82 -6.82 -0.80 5.84
C CYS A 82 -8.10 -1.55 6.24
N THR A 83 -8.40 -1.60 7.54
CA THR A 83 -9.68 -2.07 8.06
C THR A 83 -10.81 -1.12 7.67
N ARG A 84 -12.07 -1.59 7.79
CA ARG A 84 -13.25 -0.76 7.55
C ARG A 84 -13.42 0.41 8.53
N MET A 85 -12.79 0.34 9.70
CA MET A 85 -12.83 1.40 10.72
C MET A 85 -11.67 2.40 10.57
N ALA A 86 -10.76 2.19 9.62
CA ALA A 86 -9.60 3.05 9.44
C ALA A 86 -10.01 4.48 9.06
N ASN A 87 -9.32 5.47 9.64
CA ASN A 87 -9.47 6.86 9.25
C ASN A 87 -8.75 7.11 7.91
N LEU A 88 -9.47 7.02 6.79
CA LEU A 88 -8.91 7.20 5.46
C LEU A 88 -8.27 8.56 5.22
N GLY A 89 -8.73 9.62 5.91
CA GLY A 89 -8.10 10.93 5.86
C GLY A 89 -6.69 10.88 6.45
N ALA A 90 -6.55 10.33 7.66
CA ALA A 90 -5.27 10.16 8.33
C ALA A 90 -4.31 9.26 7.53
N VAL A 91 -4.82 8.15 6.98
CA VAL A 91 -4.01 7.25 6.13
C VAL A 91 -3.50 7.99 4.88
N ARG A 92 -4.36 8.75 4.19
CA ARG A 92 -3.97 9.51 2.99
C ARG A 92 -2.95 10.60 3.31
N THR A 93 -3.15 11.35 4.39
CA THR A 93 -2.16 12.33 4.88
C THR A 93 -0.83 11.64 5.15
N ALA A 94 -0.83 10.52 5.89
CA ALA A 94 0.39 9.78 6.19
C ALA A 94 1.09 9.26 4.93
N ILE A 95 0.36 8.84 3.89
CA ILE A 95 0.94 8.46 2.58
C ILE A 95 1.62 9.66 1.91
N GLN A 96 0.97 10.82 1.90
CA GLN A 96 1.49 12.04 1.24
C GLN A 96 2.71 12.63 1.96
N GLU A 97 2.83 12.41 3.26
CA GLU A 97 3.95 12.88 4.08
C GLU A 97 5.16 11.92 4.08
N VAL A 98 5.08 10.77 3.40
CA VAL A 98 6.22 9.86 3.26
C VAL A 98 7.33 10.54 2.46
N ASN A 99 8.46 10.77 3.13
CA ASN A 99 9.69 11.22 2.48
C ASN A 99 10.43 10.02 1.89
N TRP A 100 10.22 9.78 0.60
CA TRP A 100 10.85 8.68 -0.12
C TRP A 100 12.37 8.92 -0.23
N PRO A 101 13.21 7.96 0.19
CA PRO A 101 14.63 8.04 -0.09
C PRO A 101 14.86 7.94 -1.60
N ALA A 102 15.62 8.90 -2.14
CA ALA A 102 16.07 8.90 -3.53
C ALA A 102 16.94 7.68 -3.87
#